data_AF-A0A1Z5L0C5-F1
#
_entry.id   AF-A0A1Z5L0C5-F1
#
_cell.length_a   1.000
_cell.length_b   1.000
_cell.length_c   1.000
_cell.angle_alpha   90.00
_cell.angle_beta   90.00
_cell.angle_gamma   90.00
#
_symmetry.space_group_name_H-M   'P 1'
#
loop_
_entity.id
_entity.type
_entity.pdbx_description
1 polymer ?
#
loop_
_entity_poly.entity_id
_entity_poly.type
_entity_poly.pdbx_seq_one_letter_code
_entity_poly.pdbx_strand_id
1 'polypeptide(L)'
;MEEKANVLVTEVFDTELIGEGAIETFTHALYELLEPNAIVVPHQATVYAQVVNSPFLYSFHTPLPLDITPQSSITVPESIRKCHGAPAVHDLQLSQLCSSDFTSLTEPVPVFEFDFTDVGTLAKEAQQVDVVVAQGNGKCHAVLMWWELTMHQEKKIMLSCAPYWAHPEGKMAPWRDHWMQGVYYIPRDLEVKKGEVFYLNSCRDEFSMWFAVDRKLSENTEPPVCCCGLHMTTSRTRIAMLNDVTRQRKYVSALEKVVTPSSVCLCLGSGSQLPLVAAKLGAKKIYAIETDKIMERLLQEYIAENKINNITILNDIPSHLLDSNTDKVVDIFMAEPYFSTSLLPWHNLQFWFLRSSLSHTFADRVITLPCKAVIRAMAVEFDDLWKIHAPVIKTEGFDLTSFDSLIQKSQNISDELRNCGLSK
;
A
#
# COMPACT_ATOMS: atom_id res chain seq x y z
N MET A 1 -35.90 -21.77 -2.38
CA MET A 1 -35.91 -22.61 -3.62
C MET A 1 -36.94 -23.71 -3.41
N GLU A 2 -37.61 -24.17 -4.47
CA GLU A 2 -38.53 -25.33 -4.35
C GLU A 2 -37.77 -26.63 -4.09
N GLU A 3 -36.54 -26.75 -4.60
CA GLU A 3 -35.64 -27.88 -4.42
C GLU A 3 -34.22 -27.41 -4.06
N LYS A 4 -33.44 -28.24 -3.37
CA LYS A 4 -32.01 -27.99 -3.12
C LYS A 4 -31.20 -28.26 -4.39
N ALA A 5 -30.09 -27.55 -4.59
CA ALA A 5 -29.22 -27.74 -5.74
C ALA A 5 -28.23 -28.90 -5.54
N ASN A 6 -27.96 -29.64 -6.61
CA ASN A 6 -26.96 -30.72 -6.63
C ASN A 6 -25.63 -30.30 -7.29
N VAL A 7 -25.56 -29.08 -7.82
CA VAL A 7 -24.34 -28.45 -8.33
C VAL A 7 -24.29 -26.99 -7.87
N LEU A 8 -23.19 -26.59 -7.24
CA LEU A 8 -22.85 -25.21 -6.94
C LEU A 8 -21.72 -24.76 -7.85
N VAL A 9 -21.93 -23.66 -8.58
CA VAL A 9 -20.86 -22.96 -9.31
C VAL A 9 -20.82 -21.55 -8.79
N THR A 10 -19.65 -21.11 -8.33
CA THR A 10 -19.48 -19.76 -7.82
C THR A 10 -18.11 -19.20 -8.11
N GLU A 11 -18.06 -17.89 -8.25
CA GLU A 11 -16.87 -17.06 -8.33
C GLU A 11 -17.17 -15.88 -7.38
N VAL A 12 -16.63 -15.98 -6.17
CA VAL A 12 -16.81 -15.03 -5.05
C VAL A 12 -15.46 -14.86 -4.34
N PHE A 13 -14.39 -14.83 -5.13
CA PHE A 13 -13.02 -14.81 -4.63
C PHE A 13 -12.39 -13.47 -4.98
N ASP A 14 -11.51 -12.99 -4.11
CA ASP A 14 -10.68 -11.81 -4.34
C ASP A 14 -9.19 -12.18 -4.33
N THR A 15 -8.30 -11.18 -4.31
CA THR A 15 -6.85 -11.41 -4.18
C THR A 15 -6.50 -12.17 -2.89
N GLU A 16 -7.27 -11.99 -1.81
CA GLU A 16 -7.08 -12.72 -0.55
C GLU A 16 -7.81 -14.08 -0.50
N LEU A 17 -8.45 -14.50 -1.59
CA LEU A 17 -9.38 -15.64 -1.70
C LEU A 17 -10.69 -15.45 -0.90
N ILE A 18 -10.58 -15.08 0.38
CA ILE A 18 -11.70 -15.08 1.33
C ILE A 18 -12.29 -13.70 1.60
N GLY A 19 -11.69 -12.61 1.10
CA GLY A 19 -12.06 -11.24 1.48
C GLY A 19 -13.44 -10.79 0.98
N GLU A 20 -14.01 -11.50 0.01
CA GLU A 20 -15.39 -11.32 -0.47
C GLU A 20 -16.42 -12.25 0.22
N GLY A 21 -16.03 -12.91 1.32
CA GLY A 21 -16.94 -13.72 2.14
C GLY A 21 -17.20 -15.12 1.59
N ALA A 22 -16.19 -15.69 0.89
CA ALA A 22 -16.28 -17.05 0.35
C ALA A 22 -16.62 -18.08 1.44
N ILE A 23 -15.99 -17.99 2.62
CA ILE A 23 -16.16 -18.96 3.73
C ILE A 23 -17.63 -19.09 4.13
N GLU A 24 -18.30 -17.98 4.45
CA GLU A 24 -19.70 -18.00 4.88
C GLU A 24 -20.63 -18.35 3.71
N THR A 25 -20.32 -17.91 2.50
CA THR A 25 -21.09 -18.23 1.29
C THR A 25 -21.16 -19.74 1.06
N PHE A 26 -20.02 -20.43 1.07
CA PHE A 26 -19.97 -21.88 0.91
C PHE A 26 -20.60 -22.61 2.10
N THR A 27 -20.32 -22.16 3.34
CA THR A 27 -20.86 -22.76 4.56
C THR A 27 -22.39 -22.73 4.56
N HIS A 28 -22.98 -21.56 4.31
CA HIS A 28 -24.43 -21.41 4.23
C HIS A 28 -25.02 -22.23 3.08
N ALA A 29 -24.39 -22.23 1.89
CA ALA A 29 -24.87 -23.02 0.76
C ALA A 29 -24.92 -24.52 1.08
N LEU A 30 -23.87 -25.08 1.69
CA LEU A 30 -23.80 -26.49 2.07
C LEU A 30 -24.92 -26.89 3.05
N TYR A 31 -25.23 -26.03 4.03
CA TYR A 31 -26.28 -26.31 5.00
C TYR A 31 -27.69 -26.15 4.43
N GLU A 32 -27.96 -25.04 3.76
CA GLU A 32 -29.32 -24.61 3.47
C GLU A 32 -29.74 -24.88 2.02
N LEU A 33 -28.80 -24.86 1.09
CA LEU A 33 -29.11 -24.78 -0.35
C LEU A 33 -28.74 -26.04 -1.14
N LEU A 34 -27.79 -26.84 -0.63
CA LEU A 34 -27.24 -27.98 -1.37
C LEU A 34 -27.75 -29.35 -0.89
N GLU A 35 -27.92 -30.25 -1.84
CA GLU A 35 -28.13 -31.67 -1.58
C GLU A 35 -26.86 -32.30 -0.99
N PRO A 36 -26.97 -33.41 -0.22
CA PRO A 36 -25.80 -34.18 0.18
C PRO A 36 -24.99 -34.64 -1.03
N ASN A 37 -23.67 -34.47 -0.98
CA ASN A 37 -22.73 -34.80 -2.07
C ASN A 37 -22.91 -33.96 -3.35
N ALA A 38 -23.46 -32.74 -3.23
CA ALA A 38 -23.48 -31.80 -4.35
C ALA A 38 -22.07 -31.58 -4.92
N ILE A 39 -22.00 -31.41 -6.24
CA ILE A 39 -20.75 -31.05 -6.93
C ILE A 39 -20.52 -29.56 -6.72
N VAL A 40 -19.35 -29.17 -6.22
CA VAL A 40 -19.01 -27.77 -6.00
C VAL A 40 -17.84 -27.38 -6.92
N VAL A 41 -18.00 -26.26 -7.63
CA VAL A 41 -17.00 -25.69 -8.54
C VAL A 41 -16.74 -24.22 -8.13
N PRO A 42 -15.50 -23.88 -7.73
CA PRO A 42 -14.35 -24.77 -7.58
C PRO A 42 -14.53 -25.80 -6.47
N HIS A 43 -13.80 -26.92 -6.54
CA HIS A 43 -13.88 -28.00 -5.56
C HIS A 43 -12.99 -27.74 -4.34
N GLN A 44 -11.76 -27.27 -4.57
CA GLN A 44 -10.77 -26.99 -3.53
C GLN A 44 -10.03 -25.69 -3.82
N ALA A 45 -9.56 -25.00 -2.79
CA ALA A 45 -8.57 -23.94 -2.89
C ALA A 45 -7.35 -24.21 -2.00
N THR A 46 -6.18 -23.75 -2.42
CA THR A 46 -4.95 -23.76 -1.62
C THR A 46 -4.31 -22.38 -1.64
N VAL A 47 -4.06 -21.83 -0.46
CA VAL A 47 -3.33 -20.56 -0.28
C VAL A 47 -1.86 -20.89 -0.04
N TYR A 48 -0.97 -20.17 -0.73
CA TYR A 48 0.47 -20.29 -0.61
C TYR A 48 1.09 -19.03 -0.03
N ALA A 49 2.13 -19.22 0.76
CA ALA A 49 2.94 -18.15 1.33
C ALA A 49 4.42 -18.37 1.00
N GLN A 50 5.13 -17.29 0.64
CA GLN A 50 6.57 -17.31 0.39
C GLN A 50 7.26 -16.17 1.15
N VAL A 51 8.17 -16.51 2.05
CA VAL A 51 8.93 -15.51 2.81
C VAL A 51 10.09 -15.00 1.97
N VAL A 52 10.25 -13.68 1.92
CA VAL A 52 11.28 -13.03 1.09
C VAL A 52 12.08 -11.98 1.87
N ASN A 53 13.36 -11.86 1.49
CA ASN A 53 14.16 -10.68 1.78
C ASN A 53 13.97 -9.67 0.65
N SER A 54 13.27 -8.57 0.93
CA SER A 54 13.09 -7.49 -0.04
C SER A 54 13.14 -6.11 0.61
N PRO A 55 14.30 -5.41 0.56
CA PRO A 55 14.36 -4.00 0.95
C PRO A 55 13.40 -3.12 0.15
N PHE A 56 13.14 -3.49 -1.13
CA PHE A 56 12.17 -2.81 -1.98
C PHE A 56 10.76 -2.89 -1.40
N LEU A 57 10.22 -4.09 -1.13
CA LEU A 57 8.89 -4.24 -0.55
C LEU A 57 8.82 -3.66 0.87
N TYR A 58 9.88 -3.82 1.67
CA TYR A 58 9.96 -3.22 3.00
C TYR A 58 9.84 -1.69 2.96
N SER A 59 10.30 -1.04 1.88
CA SER A 59 10.18 0.41 1.70
C SER A 59 8.73 0.91 1.55
N PHE A 60 7.78 0.03 1.23
CA PHE A 60 6.35 0.36 1.21
C PHE A 60 5.70 0.28 2.61
N HIS A 61 6.41 -0.29 3.58
CA HIS A 61 5.93 -0.49 4.94
C HIS A 61 6.49 0.54 5.92
N THR A 62 7.81 0.69 5.96
CA THR A 62 8.49 1.47 7.00
C THR A 62 9.31 2.60 6.39
N PRO A 63 9.10 3.86 6.80
CA PRO A 63 10.02 4.95 6.45
C PRO A 63 11.44 4.63 6.90
N LEU A 64 12.41 4.97 6.07
CA LEU A 64 13.84 4.82 6.31
C LEU A 64 14.45 6.17 6.69
N PRO A 65 15.60 6.17 7.38
CA PRO A 65 16.33 7.41 7.62
C PRO A 65 16.62 8.16 6.32
N LEU A 66 16.51 9.50 6.36
CA LEU A 66 16.80 10.37 5.23
C LEU A 66 18.15 11.05 5.45
N ASP A 67 19.12 10.75 4.61
CA ASP A 67 20.44 11.40 4.66
C ASP A 67 20.38 12.80 4.03
N ILE A 68 20.84 13.80 4.76
CA ILE A 68 20.90 15.20 4.31
C ILE A 68 22.33 15.53 3.89
N THR A 69 23.28 15.34 4.80
CA THR A 69 24.72 15.46 4.55
C THR A 69 25.43 14.21 5.11
N PRO A 70 26.72 13.98 4.81
CA PRO A 70 27.43 12.83 5.39
C PRO A 70 27.50 12.84 6.94
N GLN A 71 27.15 13.96 7.59
CA GLN A 71 27.13 14.11 9.05
C GLN A 71 25.73 14.39 9.61
N SER A 72 24.69 14.46 8.78
CA SER A 72 23.34 14.85 9.19
C SER A 72 22.28 14.04 8.46
N SER A 73 21.37 13.44 9.23
CA SER A 73 20.23 12.71 8.71
C SER A 73 18.97 12.97 9.55
N ILE A 74 17.82 12.59 9.00
CA ILE A 74 16.56 12.50 9.72
C ILE A 74 16.36 11.06 10.18
N THR A 75 16.31 10.89 11.48
CA THR A 75 15.98 9.63 12.15
C THR A 75 14.46 9.47 12.21
N VAL A 76 13.99 8.27 11.89
CA VAL A 76 12.57 7.89 12.00
C VAL A 76 12.23 7.57 13.46
N PRO A 77 11.15 8.13 14.03
CA PRO A 77 10.71 7.84 15.39
C PRO A 77 10.57 6.34 15.70
N GLU A 78 10.89 5.97 16.94
CA GLU A 78 10.81 4.58 17.40
C GLU A 78 9.38 4.01 17.30
N SER A 79 8.36 4.82 17.59
CA SER A 79 6.94 4.49 17.43
C SER A 79 6.60 3.97 16.03
N ILE A 80 7.19 4.59 14.99
CA ILE A 80 6.99 4.19 13.59
C ILE A 80 7.82 2.94 13.27
N ARG A 81 9.10 2.90 13.69
CA ARG A 81 10.01 1.77 13.41
C ARG A 81 9.53 0.44 14.00
N LYS A 82 8.81 0.48 15.13
CA LYS A 82 8.28 -0.71 15.82
C LYS A 82 6.82 -1.00 15.51
N CYS A 83 6.18 -0.23 14.64
CA CYS A 83 4.77 -0.43 14.29
C CYS A 83 4.61 -1.68 13.41
N HIS A 84 3.57 -2.49 13.67
CA HIS A 84 3.28 -3.70 12.90
C HIS A 84 2.64 -3.42 11.53
N GLY A 85 2.27 -2.16 11.25
CA GLY A 85 1.57 -1.77 10.02
C GLY A 85 0.06 -1.79 10.12
N ALA A 86 -0.59 -1.63 8.97
CA ALA A 86 -2.04 -1.74 8.85
C ALA A 86 -2.47 -3.21 8.64
N PRO A 87 -3.60 -3.65 9.23
CA PRO A 87 -4.21 -4.96 8.97
C PRO A 87 -4.96 -4.94 7.64
N ALA A 88 -4.21 -4.77 6.55
CA ALA A 88 -4.76 -4.77 5.20
C ALA A 88 -3.73 -5.38 4.26
N VAL A 89 -4.18 -6.16 3.29
CA VAL A 89 -3.33 -6.67 2.22
C VAL A 89 -2.73 -5.53 1.38
N HIS A 90 -1.64 -5.83 0.69
CA HIS A 90 -1.13 -5.02 -0.41
C HIS A 90 -1.15 -5.83 -1.66
N ASP A 91 -2.22 -5.63 -2.41
CA ASP A 91 -2.39 -6.21 -3.71
C ASP A 91 -1.38 -5.60 -4.67
N LEU A 92 -0.59 -6.46 -5.28
CA LEU A 92 0.47 -6.07 -6.19
C LEU A 92 0.55 -7.09 -7.31
N GLN A 93 0.74 -6.62 -8.55
CA GLN A 93 1.07 -7.50 -9.68
C GLN A 93 2.49 -8.01 -9.44
N LEU A 94 2.66 -9.08 -8.65
CA LEU A 94 3.98 -9.57 -8.22
C LEU A 94 4.85 -9.98 -9.41
N SER A 95 4.23 -10.40 -10.52
CA SER A 95 4.91 -10.68 -11.78
C SER A 95 5.64 -9.47 -12.39
N GLN A 96 5.36 -8.25 -11.94
CA GLN A 96 6.08 -7.03 -12.34
C GLN A 96 7.32 -6.73 -11.50
N LEU A 97 7.57 -7.49 -10.42
CA LEU A 97 8.81 -7.37 -9.66
C LEU A 97 10.00 -7.87 -10.48
N CYS A 98 11.10 -7.13 -10.39
CA CYS A 98 12.37 -7.56 -10.93
C CYS A 98 13.01 -8.61 -10.01
N SER A 99 13.79 -9.52 -10.58
CA SER A 99 14.53 -10.53 -9.80
C SER A 99 15.53 -9.93 -8.79
N SER A 100 15.89 -8.65 -8.96
CA SER A 100 16.74 -7.90 -8.03
C SER A 100 15.97 -7.31 -6.84
N ASP A 101 14.64 -7.25 -6.90
CA ASP A 101 13.83 -6.58 -5.88
C ASP A 101 13.69 -7.43 -4.62
N PHE A 102 13.90 -8.75 -4.73
CA PHE A 102 13.81 -9.66 -3.60
C PHE A 102 14.70 -10.90 -3.76
N THR A 103 14.92 -11.60 -2.66
CA THR A 103 15.49 -12.96 -2.61
C THR A 103 14.55 -13.85 -1.83
N SER A 104 14.15 -14.99 -2.41
CA SER A 104 13.34 -15.99 -1.71
C SER A 104 14.10 -16.59 -0.54
N LEU A 105 13.50 -16.56 0.64
CA LEU A 105 14.00 -17.22 1.85
C LEU A 105 13.35 -18.59 2.05
N THR A 106 12.20 -18.84 1.45
CA THR A 106 11.53 -20.14 1.41
C THR A 106 11.08 -20.49 -0.01
N GLU A 107 10.87 -21.78 -0.25
CA GLU A 107 9.94 -22.21 -1.31
C GLU A 107 8.50 -21.75 -0.97
N PRO A 108 7.57 -21.75 -1.93
CA PRO A 108 6.16 -21.58 -1.63
C PRO A 108 5.67 -22.67 -0.65
N VAL A 109 5.04 -22.25 0.44
CA VAL A 109 4.48 -23.12 1.49
C VAL A 109 2.96 -23.11 1.36
N PRO A 110 2.28 -24.27 1.22
CA PRO A 110 0.82 -24.32 1.28
C PRO A 110 0.37 -24.12 2.74
N VAL A 111 -0.28 -22.99 3.02
CA VAL A 111 -0.58 -22.54 4.39
C VAL A 111 -2.03 -22.68 4.79
N PHE A 112 -2.95 -22.78 3.83
CA PHE A 112 -4.36 -23.10 4.08
C PHE A 112 -4.93 -23.89 2.91
N GLU A 113 -5.68 -24.94 3.22
CA GLU A 113 -6.44 -25.72 2.25
C GLU A 113 -7.93 -25.65 2.58
N PHE A 114 -8.74 -25.35 1.58
CA PHE A 114 -10.19 -25.26 1.69
C PHE A 114 -10.81 -26.32 0.78
N ASP A 115 -11.54 -27.26 1.35
CA ASP A 115 -12.43 -28.16 0.61
C ASP A 115 -13.84 -27.55 0.66
N PHE A 116 -14.32 -27.02 -0.46
CA PHE A 116 -15.61 -26.35 -0.52
C PHE A 116 -16.81 -27.31 -0.41
N THR A 117 -16.57 -28.61 -0.20
CA THR A 117 -17.57 -29.62 0.13
C THR A 117 -17.55 -30.04 1.60
N ASP A 118 -16.53 -29.63 2.36
CA ASP A 118 -16.38 -29.96 3.78
C ASP A 118 -16.31 -28.71 4.65
N VAL A 119 -17.40 -28.45 5.39
CA VAL A 119 -17.51 -27.35 6.35
C VAL A 119 -16.40 -27.39 7.41
N GLY A 120 -15.83 -28.56 7.71
CA GLY A 120 -14.70 -28.68 8.64
C GLY A 120 -13.46 -27.90 8.20
N THR A 121 -13.27 -27.68 6.90
CA THR A 121 -12.18 -26.88 6.34
C THR A 121 -12.52 -25.38 6.25
N LEU A 122 -13.80 -25.03 6.42
CA LEU A 122 -14.36 -23.68 6.31
C LEU A 122 -14.59 -23.03 7.69
N ALA A 123 -13.78 -23.38 8.70
CA ALA A 123 -13.83 -22.72 9.99
C ALA A 123 -13.65 -21.20 9.85
N LYS A 124 -14.39 -20.40 10.63
CA LYS A 124 -14.29 -18.93 10.59
C LYS A 124 -12.91 -18.41 10.96
N GLU A 125 -12.18 -19.13 11.81
CA GLU A 125 -10.81 -18.80 12.19
C GLU A 125 -9.92 -20.03 12.01
N ALA A 126 -8.69 -19.81 11.56
CA ALA A 126 -7.71 -20.87 11.45
C ALA A 126 -6.29 -20.34 11.65
N GLN A 127 -5.42 -21.21 12.16
CA GLN A 127 -4.00 -20.95 12.28
C GLN A 127 -3.21 -22.19 11.88
N GLN A 128 -2.16 -21.97 11.11
CA GLN A 128 -1.18 -22.98 10.72
C GLN A 128 0.23 -22.49 11.06
N VAL A 129 1.07 -23.38 11.56
CA VAL A 129 2.47 -23.07 11.87
C VAL A 129 3.37 -24.06 11.13
N ASP A 130 4.09 -23.55 10.14
CA ASP A 130 4.95 -24.34 9.27
C ASP A 130 6.42 -24.22 9.69
N VAL A 131 7.09 -25.36 9.82
CA VAL A 131 8.54 -25.41 10.06
C VAL A 131 9.25 -25.28 8.72
N VAL A 132 10.00 -24.19 8.55
CA VAL A 132 10.67 -23.87 7.28
C VAL A 132 12.18 -23.78 7.45
N VAL A 133 12.91 -24.19 6.41
CA VAL A 133 14.37 -24.10 6.33
C VAL A 133 14.73 -22.99 5.36
N ALA A 134 15.49 -21.99 5.85
CA ALA A 134 15.89 -20.85 5.06
C ALA A 134 16.75 -21.27 3.85
N GLN A 135 16.34 -20.88 2.64
CA GLN A 135 17.05 -21.14 1.38
C GLN A 135 18.13 -20.08 1.08
N GLY A 136 18.05 -18.93 1.74
CA GLY A 136 18.94 -17.79 1.58
C GLY A 136 19.29 -17.12 2.91
N ASN A 137 20.16 -16.11 2.84
CA ASN A 137 20.49 -15.25 3.98
C ASN A 137 19.70 -13.95 3.88
N GLY A 138 19.24 -13.44 5.01
CA GLY A 138 18.70 -12.08 5.09
C GLY A 138 17.58 -11.93 6.10
N LYS A 139 17.04 -10.71 6.14
CA LYS A 139 15.86 -10.36 6.93
C LYS A 139 14.58 -10.84 6.25
N CYS A 140 13.66 -11.41 7.00
CA CYS A 140 12.30 -11.71 6.57
C CYS A 140 11.50 -10.40 6.49
N HIS A 141 11.48 -9.77 5.32
CA HIS A 141 10.85 -8.46 5.14
C HIS A 141 9.34 -8.59 4.86
N ALA A 142 8.96 -9.59 4.07
CA ALA A 142 7.58 -9.77 3.63
C ALA A 142 7.24 -11.24 3.38
N VAL A 143 5.95 -11.52 3.39
CA VAL A 143 5.33 -12.75 2.86
C VAL A 143 4.59 -12.38 1.58
N LEU A 144 4.94 -13.07 0.50
CA LEU A 144 4.19 -13.05 -0.75
C LEU A 144 3.12 -14.13 -0.68
N MET A 145 1.88 -13.78 -1.00
CA MET A 145 0.73 -14.67 -0.90
C MET A 145 -0.02 -14.74 -2.23
N TRP A 146 -0.47 -15.93 -2.58
CA TRP A 146 -1.39 -16.17 -3.69
C TRP A 146 -2.15 -17.47 -3.43
N TRP A 147 -3.11 -17.79 -4.29
CA TRP A 147 -3.90 -19.02 -4.16
C TRP A 147 -4.07 -19.74 -5.49
N GLU A 148 -4.51 -20.99 -5.40
CA GLU A 148 -4.87 -21.85 -6.53
C GLU A 148 -6.24 -22.47 -6.28
N LEU A 149 -7.00 -22.66 -7.36
CA LEU A 149 -8.28 -23.37 -7.37
C LEU A 149 -8.16 -24.68 -8.13
N THR A 150 -8.62 -25.75 -7.50
CA THR A 150 -8.90 -27.02 -8.15
C THR A 150 -10.36 -27.01 -8.58
N MET A 151 -10.62 -26.97 -9.90
CA MET A 151 -11.99 -26.80 -10.43
C MET A 151 -12.83 -28.08 -10.36
N HIS A 152 -12.20 -29.25 -10.21
CA HIS A 152 -12.88 -30.55 -10.23
C HIS A 152 -12.21 -31.55 -9.28
N GLN A 153 -12.97 -32.52 -8.76
CA GLN A 153 -12.51 -33.55 -7.83
C GLN A 153 -11.31 -34.37 -8.34
N GLU A 154 -11.19 -34.57 -9.65
CA GLU A 154 -10.06 -35.28 -10.25
C GLU A 154 -8.74 -34.46 -10.28
N LYS A 155 -8.77 -33.20 -9.85
CA LYS A 155 -7.62 -32.28 -9.80
C LYS A 155 -6.88 -32.07 -11.12
N LYS A 156 -7.58 -32.24 -12.25
CA LYS A 156 -7.02 -32.06 -13.60
C LYS A 156 -7.09 -30.63 -14.12
N ILE A 157 -8.00 -29.81 -13.57
CA ILE A 157 -8.25 -28.45 -14.02
C ILE A 157 -7.91 -27.53 -12.86
N MET A 158 -6.84 -26.76 -13.04
CA MET A 158 -6.30 -25.84 -12.05
C MET A 158 -6.32 -24.43 -12.58
N LEU A 159 -6.58 -23.48 -11.69
CA LEU A 159 -6.39 -22.06 -11.92
C LEU A 159 -5.44 -21.55 -10.84
N SER A 160 -4.37 -20.86 -11.23
CA SER A 160 -3.35 -20.40 -10.28
C SER A 160 -3.16 -18.89 -10.38
N CYS A 161 -3.15 -18.22 -9.23
CA CYS A 161 -2.77 -16.81 -9.11
C CYS A 161 -1.27 -16.65 -8.81
N ALA A 162 -0.49 -17.72 -8.92
CA ALA A 162 0.95 -17.67 -8.68
C ALA A 162 1.66 -16.66 -9.61
N PRO A 163 2.65 -15.93 -9.10
CA PRO A 163 3.50 -15.09 -9.94
C PRO A 163 4.38 -15.95 -10.87
N TYR A 164 4.95 -15.36 -11.92
CA TYR A 164 5.62 -16.12 -12.99
C TYR A 164 6.75 -17.06 -12.52
N TRP A 165 7.38 -16.82 -11.37
CA TRP A 165 8.45 -17.71 -10.86
C TRP A 165 7.93 -18.94 -10.13
N ALA A 166 6.65 -18.96 -9.76
CA ALA A 166 5.97 -20.09 -9.11
C ALA A 166 4.84 -20.68 -9.97
N HIS A 167 4.39 -19.97 -11.01
CA HIS A 167 3.34 -20.42 -11.91
C HIS A 167 3.84 -21.55 -12.85
N PRO A 168 3.06 -22.61 -13.10
CA PRO A 168 3.46 -23.72 -13.99
C PRO A 168 3.84 -23.29 -15.41
N GLU A 169 3.17 -22.26 -15.93
CA GLU A 169 3.42 -21.69 -17.26
C GLU A 169 4.51 -20.60 -17.27
N GLY A 170 5.15 -20.33 -16.14
CA GLY A 170 6.20 -19.34 -16.04
C GLY A 170 5.73 -17.94 -16.45
N LYS A 171 6.49 -17.28 -17.33
CA LYS A 171 6.15 -15.95 -17.88
C LYS A 171 4.97 -15.95 -18.85
N MET A 172 4.46 -17.12 -19.23
CA MET A 172 3.25 -17.23 -20.05
C MET A 172 1.97 -17.25 -19.20
N ALA A 173 2.09 -17.13 -17.87
CA ALA A 173 0.95 -17.08 -16.96
C ALA A 173 -0.07 -16.02 -17.42
N PRO A 174 -1.37 -16.33 -17.37
CA PRO A 174 -2.41 -15.41 -17.82
C PRO A 174 -2.47 -14.17 -16.93
N TRP A 175 -2.48 -13.00 -17.56
CA TRP A 175 -2.65 -11.72 -16.87
C TRP A 175 -4.12 -11.46 -16.53
N ARG A 176 -4.36 -10.87 -15.35
CA ARG A 176 -5.65 -10.37 -14.87
C ARG A 176 -5.41 -9.34 -13.76
N ASP A 177 -6.42 -8.51 -13.49
CA ASP A 177 -6.33 -7.42 -12.50
C ASP A 177 -7.35 -7.55 -11.36
N HIS A 178 -8.46 -8.27 -11.57
CA HIS A 178 -9.44 -8.53 -10.51
C HIS A 178 -8.90 -9.49 -9.43
N TRP A 179 -7.95 -10.36 -9.81
CA TRP A 179 -7.14 -11.15 -8.88
C TRP A 179 -5.68 -10.88 -9.12
N MET A 180 -4.97 -10.57 -8.04
CA MET A 180 -3.54 -10.30 -8.06
C MET A 180 -2.85 -11.24 -7.08
N GLN A 181 -1.80 -10.76 -6.43
CA GLN A 181 -1.14 -11.44 -5.32
C GLN A 181 -1.01 -10.47 -4.14
N GLY A 182 -0.96 -11.00 -2.93
CA GLY A 182 -0.87 -10.22 -1.70
C GLY A 182 0.56 -10.07 -1.18
N VAL A 183 0.87 -8.92 -0.59
CA VAL A 183 2.10 -8.67 0.18
C VAL A 183 1.77 -8.35 1.63
N TYR A 184 2.20 -9.21 2.55
CA TYR A 184 2.10 -9.00 3.99
C TYR A 184 3.47 -8.68 4.57
N TYR A 185 3.53 -7.78 5.55
CA TYR A 185 4.78 -7.39 6.19
C TYR A 185 4.90 -8.09 7.53
N ILE A 186 6.13 -8.50 7.86
CA ILE A 186 6.41 -9.21 9.10
C ILE A 186 6.39 -8.20 10.27
N PRO A 187 5.57 -8.42 11.32
CA PRO A 187 5.48 -7.50 12.46
C PRO A 187 6.75 -7.37 13.30
N ARG A 188 7.61 -8.40 13.30
CA ARG A 188 8.83 -8.49 14.11
C ARG A 188 10.03 -8.83 13.25
N ASP A 189 11.08 -8.02 13.34
CA ASP A 189 12.34 -8.28 12.66
C ASP A 189 12.87 -9.69 12.97
N LEU A 190 13.01 -10.49 11.92
CA LEU A 190 13.70 -11.77 11.96
C LEU A 190 14.75 -11.81 10.86
N GLU A 191 15.99 -12.10 11.22
CA GLU A 191 17.07 -12.39 10.29
C GLU A 191 17.43 -13.87 10.37
N VAL A 192 17.60 -14.49 9.20
CA VAL A 192 17.89 -15.91 9.04
C VAL A 192 19.13 -16.13 8.17
N LYS A 193 19.83 -17.23 8.42
CA LYS A 193 20.91 -17.73 7.56
C LYS A 193 20.45 -18.96 6.80
N LYS A 194 21.00 -19.18 5.62
CA LYS A 194 20.73 -20.39 4.82
C LYS A 194 20.98 -21.65 5.65
N GLY A 195 20.00 -22.55 5.65
CA GLY A 195 19.99 -23.77 6.44
C GLY A 195 19.45 -23.61 7.87
N GLU A 196 19.17 -22.39 8.33
CA GLU A 196 18.53 -22.13 9.62
C GLU A 196 17.05 -22.49 9.57
N VAL A 197 16.55 -23.12 10.64
CA VAL A 197 15.14 -23.44 10.82
C VAL A 197 14.45 -22.25 11.49
N PHE A 198 13.28 -21.88 10.97
CA PHE A 198 12.37 -20.91 11.58
C PHE A 198 10.91 -21.32 11.33
N TYR A 199 9.97 -20.61 11.94
CA TYR A 199 8.55 -20.93 11.90
C TYR A 199 7.80 -19.83 11.15
N LEU A 200 6.98 -20.22 10.17
CA LEU A 200 6.01 -19.34 9.52
C LEU A 200 4.65 -19.58 10.18
N ASN A 201 4.12 -18.55 10.83
CA ASN A 201 2.79 -18.56 11.43
C ASN A 201 1.84 -17.87 10.46
N SER A 202 0.87 -18.63 9.97
CA SER A 202 -0.18 -18.16 9.06
C SER A 202 -1.50 -18.20 9.80
N CYS A 203 -2.18 -17.08 9.85
CA CYS A 203 -3.45 -16.92 10.56
C CYS A 203 -4.49 -16.31 9.64
N ARG A 204 -5.75 -16.67 9.86
CA ARG A 204 -6.88 -16.05 9.18
C ARG A 204 -8.11 -15.99 10.08
N ASP A 205 -8.94 -15.00 9.81
CA ASP A 205 -10.34 -14.99 10.21
C ASP A 205 -11.23 -15.29 8.98
N GLU A 206 -12.47 -14.78 8.99
CA GLU A 206 -13.47 -15.01 7.95
C GLU A 206 -13.18 -14.23 6.67
N PHE A 207 -12.40 -13.14 6.75
CA PHE A 207 -12.18 -12.20 5.64
C PHE A 207 -10.71 -11.82 5.42
N SER A 208 -9.85 -11.98 6.42
CA SER A 208 -8.50 -11.43 6.43
C SER A 208 -7.46 -12.49 6.78
N MET A 209 -6.25 -12.34 6.24
CA MET A 209 -5.09 -13.12 6.62
C MET A 209 -4.01 -12.25 7.27
N TRP A 210 -3.18 -12.86 8.10
CA TRP A 210 -1.95 -12.23 8.60
C TRP A 210 -0.88 -13.27 8.88
N PHE A 211 0.38 -12.81 8.84
CA PHE A 211 1.54 -13.67 8.91
C PHE A 211 2.57 -13.14 9.89
N ALA A 212 3.25 -14.05 10.58
CA ALA A 212 4.42 -13.74 11.38
C ALA A 212 5.49 -14.82 11.21
N VAL A 213 6.74 -14.46 11.47
CA VAL A 213 7.84 -15.43 11.54
C VAL A 213 8.51 -15.37 12.90
N ASP A 214 8.94 -16.53 13.41
CA ASP A 214 9.59 -16.63 14.71
C ASP A 214 10.68 -17.71 14.71
N ARG A 215 11.63 -17.63 15.65
CA ARG A 215 12.67 -18.64 15.90
C ARG A 215 12.13 -19.81 16.73
N LYS A 216 11.01 -19.62 17.40
CA LYS A 216 10.37 -20.63 18.24
C LYS A 216 8.92 -20.82 17.81
N LEU A 217 8.37 -21.99 18.12
CA LEU A 217 6.96 -22.24 17.97
C LEU A 217 6.17 -21.19 18.78
N SER A 218 5.32 -20.43 18.13
CA SER A 218 4.47 -19.41 18.75
C SER A 218 3.04 -19.62 18.29
N GLU A 219 2.18 -20.06 19.20
CA GLU A 219 0.80 -20.40 18.87
C GLU A 219 -0.15 -19.20 18.92
N ASN A 220 0.28 -18.02 19.38
CA ASN A 220 -0.59 -16.84 19.44
C ASN A 220 -0.01 -15.71 18.57
N THR A 221 -0.46 -15.64 17.31
CA THR A 221 -0.15 -14.53 16.42
C THR A 221 -1.40 -13.67 16.26
N GLU A 222 -1.40 -12.50 16.90
CA GLU A 222 -2.47 -11.51 16.75
C GLU A 222 -2.37 -10.77 15.40
N PRO A 223 -3.50 -10.30 14.85
CA PRO A 223 -3.48 -9.46 13.65
C PRO A 223 -2.68 -8.17 13.87
N PRO A 224 -1.94 -7.67 12.87
CA PRO A 224 -1.13 -6.47 13.02
C PRO A 224 -2.02 -5.23 13.17
N VAL A 225 -1.84 -4.48 14.25
CA VAL A 225 -2.57 -3.21 14.46
C VAL A 225 -1.60 -2.04 14.41
N CYS A 226 -1.94 -1.02 13.61
CA CYS A 226 -1.15 0.19 13.52
C CYS A 226 -1.25 0.97 14.82
N CYS A 227 -0.12 1.17 15.49
CA CYS A 227 -0.03 1.96 16.72
C CYS A 227 0.62 3.33 16.52
N CYS A 228 1.25 3.59 15.37
CA CYS A 228 1.93 4.87 15.11
C CYS A 228 1.03 5.90 14.40
N GLY A 229 -0.05 5.45 13.74
CA GLY A 229 -0.95 6.29 12.94
C GLY A 229 -0.52 6.50 11.48
N LEU A 230 0.77 6.37 11.15
CA LEU A 230 1.27 6.54 9.78
C LEU A 230 0.57 5.60 8.79
N HIS A 231 0.49 4.30 9.12
CA HIS A 231 -0.08 3.29 8.22
C HIS A 231 -1.60 3.42 8.04
N MET A 232 -2.27 4.23 8.86
CA MET A 232 -3.71 4.52 8.72
C MET A 232 -3.97 5.73 7.82
N THR A 233 -3.00 6.65 7.70
CA THR A 233 -3.18 7.92 6.98
C THR A 233 -2.31 8.05 5.73
N THR A 234 -1.38 7.12 5.53
CA THR A 234 -0.40 7.15 4.45
C THR A 234 -0.49 5.87 3.63
N SER A 235 -0.72 6.00 2.32
CA SER A 235 -0.70 4.85 1.42
C SER A 235 0.69 4.22 1.36
N ARG A 236 0.74 2.91 1.06
CA ARG A 236 2.00 2.16 0.86
C ARG A 236 2.89 2.80 -0.20
N THR A 237 2.30 3.30 -1.29
CA THR A 237 3.02 4.03 -2.35
C THR A 237 3.58 5.37 -1.89
N ARG A 238 2.90 6.10 -0.99
CA ARG A 238 3.44 7.32 -0.38
C ARG A 238 4.60 7.01 0.56
N ILE A 239 4.54 5.93 1.34
CA ILE A 239 5.67 5.49 2.17
C ILE A 239 6.88 5.14 1.29
N ALA A 240 6.68 4.37 0.21
CA ALA A 240 7.75 4.07 -0.75
C ALA A 240 8.32 5.34 -1.39
N MET A 241 7.48 6.31 -1.76
CA MET A 241 7.94 7.59 -2.31
C MET A 241 8.76 8.40 -1.29
N LEU A 242 8.42 8.34 0.00
CA LEU A 242 9.24 8.96 1.05
C LEU A 242 10.60 8.30 1.18
N ASN A 243 10.72 7.01 0.83
CA ASN A 243 11.96 6.23 0.86
C ASN A 243 12.80 6.31 -0.44
N ASP A 244 12.31 6.96 -1.49
CA ASP A 244 13.05 7.12 -2.74
C ASP A 244 14.25 8.08 -2.53
N VAL A 245 15.43 7.50 -2.39
CA VAL A 245 16.69 8.22 -2.18
C VAL A 245 17.00 9.19 -3.33
N THR A 246 16.64 8.87 -4.58
CA THR A 246 16.84 9.76 -5.72
C THR A 246 15.95 11.00 -5.61
N ARG A 247 14.70 10.81 -5.17
CA ARG A 247 13.76 11.90 -4.90
C ARG A 247 14.23 12.74 -3.71
N GLN A 248 14.57 12.12 -2.58
CA GLN A 248 15.06 12.80 -1.39
C GLN A 248 16.26 13.69 -1.70
N ARG A 249 17.28 13.16 -2.39
CA ARG A 249 18.48 13.91 -2.80
C ARG A 249 18.14 15.16 -3.62
N LYS A 250 17.16 15.08 -4.54
CA LYS A 250 16.73 16.25 -5.34
C LYS A 250 16.14 17.35 -4.46
N TYR A 251 15.32 17.00 -3.48
CA TYR A 251 14.75 17.98 -2.54
C TYR A 251 15.81 18.55 -1.60
N VAL A 252 16.69 17.71 -1.05
CA VAL A 252 17.82 18.13 -0.20
C VAL A 252 18.71 19.11 -0.98
N SER A 253 19.17 18.74 -2.17
CA SER A 253 20.03 19.61 -2.99
C SER A 253 19.34 20.88 -3.48
N ALA A 254 18.01 20.90 -3.61
CA ALA A 254 17.27 22.12 -3.90
C ALA A 254 17.26 23.06 -2.69
N LEU A 255 17.02 22.52 -1.48
CA LEU A 255 17.00 23.30 -0.24
C LEU A 255 18.40 23.78 0.16
N GLU A 256 19.45 22.96 -0.02
CA GLU A 256 20.85 23.34 0.26
C GLU A 256 21.29 24.61 -0.48
N LYS A 257 20.73 24.88 -1.66
CA LYS A 257 21.08 26.05 -2.47
C LYS A 257 20.44 27.34 -1.98
N VAL A 258 19.37 27.26 -1.20
CA VAL A 258 18.53 28.41 -0.85
C VAL A 258 18.42 28.65 0.64
N VAL A 259 18.55 27.60 1.46
CA VAL A 259 18.50 27.69 2.92
C VAL A 259 19.81 28.30 3.43
N THR A 260 19.68 29.33 4.27
CA THR A 260 20.76 29.99 4.98
C THR A 260 20.42 30.09 6.47
N PRO A 261 21.40 30.43 7.34
CA PRO A 261 21.17 30.67 8.77
C PRO A 261 20.17 31.78 9.09
N SER A 262 19.80 32.63 8.11
CA SER A 262 18.78 33.66 8.27
C SER A 262 17.41 33.27 7.72
N SER A 263 17.32 32.19 6.94
CA SER A 263 16.10 31.81 6.23
C SER A 263 14.93 31.53 7.16
N VAL A 264 13.79 32.14 6.85
CA VAL A 264 12.48 31.77 7.39
C VAL A 264 11.70 31.00 6.33
N CYS A 265 11.37 29.74 6.64
CA CYS A 265 10.71 28.82 5.71
C CYS A 265 9.23 28.65 6.07
N LEU A 266 8.36 28.56 5.07
CA LEU A 266 6.98 28.09 5.21
C LEU A 266 6.80 26.83 4.35
N CYS A 267 6.43 25.72 4.97
CA CYS A 267 6.15 24.46 4.30
C CYS A 267 4.65 24.19 4.23
N LEU A 268 4.18 23.82 3.04
CA LEU A 268 2.79 23.42 2.80
C LEU A 268 2.73 22.00 2.22
N GLY A 269 1.89 21.14 2.80
CA GLY A 269 1.63 19.79 2.30
C GLY A 269 1.62 18.75 3.43
N SER A 270 0.80 17.71 3.25
CA SER A 270 0.55 16.70 4.28
C SER A 270 1.71 15.73 4.43
N GLY A 271 2.16 15.45 5.65
CA GLY A 271 3.18 14.46 5.95
C GLY A 271 4.49 14.69 5.17
N SER A 272 4.89 15.96 5.02
CA SER A 272 6.11 16.38 4.32
C SER A 272 7.35 16.25 5.22
N GLN A 273 8.46 15.76 4.67
CA GLN A 273 9.74 15.72 5.40
C GLN A 273 10.58 17.01 5.23
N LEU A 274 10.17 17.91 4.33
CA LEU A 274 10.92 19.14 4.05
C LEU A 274 11.13 20.08 5.25
N PRO A 275 10.19 20.23 6.21
CA PRO A 275 10.44 21.03 7.42
C PRO A 275 11.66 20.55 8.19
N LEU A 276 11.80 19.23 8.33
CA LEU A 276 12.89 18.57 9.04
C LEU A 276 14.21 18.78 8.29
N VAL A 277 14.19 18.64 6.96
CA VAL A 277 15.36 18.87 6.10
C VAL A 277 15.83 20.32 6.20
N ALA A 278 14.94 21.30 6.05
CA ALA A 278 15.30 22.72 6.16
C ALA A 278 15.88 23.08 7.53
N ALA A 279 15.33 22.49 8.61
CA ALA A 279 15.86 22.69 9.96
C ALA A 279 17.30 22.16 10.10
N LYS A 280 17.58 20.95 9.60
CA LYS A 280 18.93 20.36 9.63
C LYS A 280 19.94 21.05 8.70
N LEU A 281 19.46 21.72 7.65
CA LEU A 281 20.26 22.59 6.79
C LEU A 281 20.54 23.96 7.43
N GLY A 282 19.98 24.24 8.62
CA GLY A 282 20.30 25.41 9.41
C GLY A 282 19.37 26.61 9.20
N ALA A 283 18.17 26.43 8.66
CA ALA A 283 17.19 27.52 8.58
C ALA A 283 16.92 28.15 9.97
N LYS A 284 16.69 29.45 10.03
CA LYS A 284 16.44 30.17 11.29
C LYS A 284 15.13 29.74 11.94
N LYS A 285 14.06 29.69 11.15
CA LYS A 285 12.70 29.40 11.60
C LYS A 285 11.93 28.71 10.50
N ILE A 286 11.12 27.72 10.85
CA ILE A 286 10.27 26.99 9.92
C ILE A 286 8.84 26.99 10.45
N TYR A 287 7.90 27.31 9.58
CA TYR A 287 6.47 27.10 9.79
C TYR A 287 6.04 25.93 8.92
N ALA A 288 5.40 24.92 9.50
CA ALA A 288 4.86 23.78 8.77
C ALA A 288 3.34 23.76 8.90
N ILE A 289 2.62 23.87 7.79
CA ILE A 289 1.16 23.77 7.78
C ILE A 289 0.79 22.29 7.68
N GLU A 290 0.18 21.77 8.74
CA GLU A 290 -0.34 20.40 8.82
C GLU A 290 -1.73 20.41 9.45
N THR A 291 -2.74 20.18 8.62
CA THR A 291 -4.15 20.22 9.04
C THR A 291 -4.64 18.89 9.59
N ASP A 292 -3.96 17.79 9.24
CA ASP A 292 -4.30 16.46 9.74
C ASP A 292 -3.68 16.23 11.13
N LYS A 293 -4.51 15.90 12.11
CA LYS A 293 -4.07 15.75 13.51
C LYS A 293 -3.12 14.58 13.74
N ILE A 294 -3.24 13.52 12.97
CA ILE A 294 -2.35 12.36 13.05
C ILE A 294 -0.99 12.74 12.46
N MET A 295 -0.97 13.42 11.32
CA MET A 295 0.28 13.92 10.71
C MET A 295 0.96 15.00 11.55
N GLU A 296 0.18 15.88 12.19
CA GLU A 296 0.70 16.88 13.14
C GLU A 296 1.46 16.18 14.27
N ARG A 297 0.84 15.17 14.90
CA ARG A 297 1.47 14.36 15.95
C ARG A 297 2.73 13.65 15.44
N LEU A 298 2.66 13.02 14.27
CA LEU A 298 3.81 12.35 13.66
C LEU A 298 4.97 13.32 13.42
N LEU A 299 4.69 14.51 12.91
CA LEU A 299 5.71 15.55 12.72
C LEU A 299 6.31 15.99 14.07
N GLN A 300 5.51 16.10 15.14
CA GLN A 300 6.03 16.37 16.49
C GLN A 300 6.97 15.27 16.99
N GLU A 301 6.63 13.99 16.75
CA GLU A 301 7.49 12.86 17.09
C GLU A 301 8.82 12.91 16.31
N TYR A 302 8.78 13.21 15.01
CA TYR A 302 9.99 13.44 14.22
C TYR A 302 10.83 14.61 14.75
N ILE A 303 10.22 15.73 15.11
CA ILE A 303 10.89 16.90 15.68
C ILE A 303 11.62 16.51 16.97
N ALA A 304 10.94 15.77 17.85
CA ALA A 304 11.50 15.30 19.12
C ALA A 304 12.67 14.32 18.92
N GLU A 305 12.49 13.26 18.11
CA GLU A 305 13.52 12.25 17.81
C GLU A 305 14.78 12.90 17.23
N ASN A 306 14.60 13.93 16.39
CA ASN A 306 15.70 14.62 15.71
C ASN A 306 16.26 15.82 16.46
N LYS A 307 15.74 16.12 17.67
CA LYS A 307 16.14 17.24 18.53
C LYS A 307 16.09 18.60 17.83
N ILE A 308 15.01 18.83 17.07
CA ILE A 308 14.79 20.08 16.34
C ILE A 308 13.95 21.04 17.20
N ASN A 309 14.29 22.33 17.24
CA ASN A 309 13.64 23.31 18.13
C ASN A 309 13.08 24.55 17.41
N ASN A 310 13.30 24.67 16.11
CA ASN A 310 12.99 25.85 15.29
C ASN A 310 11.80 25.65 14.33
N ILE A 311 11.07 24.52 14.44
CA ILE A 311 9.84 24.26 13.68
C ILE A 311 8.62 24.64 14.52
N THR A 312 7.68 25.39 13.94
CA THR A 312 6.35 25.64 14.47
C THR A 312 5.32 25.01 13.54
N ILE A 313 4.49 24.11 14.09
CA ILE A 313 3.41 23.48 13.33
C ILE A 313 2.17 24.36 13.44
N LEU A 314 1.49 24.56 12.31
CA LEU A 314 0.29 25.35 12.16
C LEU A 314 -0.82 24.41 11.69
N ASN A 315 -1.93 24.39 12.42
CA ASN A 315 -3.05 23.49 12.19
C ASN A 315 -4.11 24.05 11.22
N ASP A 316 -3.88 25.24 10.70
CA ASP A 316 -4.69 25.91 9.69
C ASP A 316 -3.78 26.81 8.84
N ILE A 317 -4.28 27.27 7.69
CA ILE A 317 -3.70 28.36 6.91
C ILE A 317 -4.11 29.64 7.61
N PRO A 318 -3.24 30.26 8.42
CA PRO A 318 -3.74 31.28 9.32
C PRO A 318 -3.94 32.56 8.53
N SER A 319 -5.16 33.09 8.56
CA SER A 319 -5.45 34.45 8.08
C SER A 319 -4.71 35.53 8.87
N HIS A 320 -4.20 35.17 10.06
CA HIS A 320 -3.60 36.04 11.07
C HIS A 320 -2.19 35.61 11.52
N LEU A 321 -1.41 34.89 10.69
CA LEU A 321 -0.04 34.51 11.07
C LEU A 321 0.85 35.70 11.50
N LEU A 322 0.42 36.92 11.20
CA LEU A 322 1.12 38.17 11.42
C LEU A 322 0.14 39.26 11.89
N ASP A 323 -0.46 39.11 13.07
CA ASP A 323 -1.08 40.24 13.78
C ASP A 323 0.03 41.17 14.30
N SER A 324 0.51 42.06 13.43
CA SER A 324 0.92 43.45 13.71
C SER A 324 1.67 44.02 12.50
N ASN A 325 1.41 45.30 12.22
CA ASN A 325 2.03 46.10 11.16
C ASN A 325 3.51 45.75 10.95
N THR A 326 3.91 45.39 9.71
CA THR A 326 5.26 44.97 9.27
C THR A 326 5.77 43.68 9.95
N ASP A 327 5.79 42.51 9.30
CA ASP A 327 6.80 42.18 8.31
C ASP A 327 6.41 40.96 7.44
N LYS A 328 6.60 41.11 6.13
CA LYS A 328 6.73 40.01 5.18
C LYS A 328 8.00 39.19 5.51
N VAL A 329 7.86 38.08 6.23
CA VAL A 329 9.02 37.36 6.81
C VAL A 329 9.43 36.09 6.08
N VAL A 330 8.58 35.48 5.25
CA VAL A 330 8.91 34.18 4.65
C VAL A 330 9.85 34.38 3.45
N ASP A 331 11.09 33.89 3.59
CA ASP A 331 12.10 33.88 2.54
C ASP A 331 11.91 32.72 1.57
N ILE A 332 11.43 31.57 2.07
CA ILE A 332 11.31 30.32 1.31
C ILE A 332 9.93 29.71 1.55
N PHE A 333 9.11 29.62 0.50
CA PHE A 333 7.87 28.87 0.49
C PHE A 333 8.09 27.53 -0.22
N MET A 334 7.94 26.42 0.50
CA MET A 334 8.32 25.08 0.02
C MET A 334 7.20 24.05 0.16
N ALA A 335 7.18 23.06 -0.74
CA ALA A 335 6.28 21.93 -0.69
C ALA A 335 6.84 20.74 -1.48
N GLU A 336 6.40 19.53 -1.12
CA GLU A 336 6.56 18.33 -1.95
C GLU A 336 5.56 18.25 -3.11
N PRO A 337 4.78 19.32 -3.33
CA PRO A 337 3.32 19.35 -3.21
C PRO A 337 2.63 17.98 -3.16
N TYR A 338 2.33 17.52 -1.95
CA TYR A 338 1.50 16.34 -1.69
C TYR A 338 0.41 16.72 -0.67
N PHE A 339 -0.82 16.34 -0.95
CA PHE A 339 -1.96 16.50 -0.05
C PHE A 339 -2.67 15.16 0.10
N SER A 340 -3.01 14.76 1.32
CA SER A 340 -3.63 13.44 1.59
C SER A 340 -4.97 13.26 0.87
N THR A 341 -5.64 14.34 0.49
CA THR A 341 -6.91 14.35 -0.26
C THR A 341 -6.74 14.24 -1.78
N SER A 342 -5.51 14.24 -2.30
CA SER A 342 -5.25 14.22 -3.74
C SER A 342 -5.44 12.81 -4.33
N LEU A 343 -6.52 12.64 -5.09
CA LEU A 343 -6.76 11.43 -5.89
C LEU A 343 -6.04 11.43 -7.25
N LEU A 344 -5.93 12.59 -7.91
CA LEU A 344 -5.30 12.73 -9.22
C LEU A 344 -4.02 13.55 -9.12
N PRO A 345 -3.01 13.31 -9.97
CA PRO A 345 -1.72 14.01 -9.87
C PRO A 345 -1.82 15.54 -9.87
N TRP A 346 -2.76 16.09 -10.64
CA TRP A 346 -2.97 17.54 -10.75
C TRP A 346 -3.75 18.16 -9.58
N HIS A 347 -4.39 17.38 -8.70
CA HIS A 347 -4.98 17.93 -7.47
C HIS A 347 -3.92 18.60 -6.58
N ASN A 348 -2.67 18.13 -6.65
CA ASN A 348 -1.54 18.76 -5.96
C ASN A 348 -1.22 20.19 -6.44
N LEU A 349 -1.80 20.66 -7.56
CA LEU A 349 -1.73 22.07 -7.96
C LEU A 349 -2.44 23.01 -6.99
N GLN A 350 -3.24 22.48 -6.05
CA GLN A 350 -3.72 23.20 -4.86
C GLN A 350 -2.61 24.00 -4.17
N PHE A 351 -1.36 23.51 -4.18
CA PHE A 351 -0.20 24.26 -3.72
C PHE A 351 -0.12 25.68 -4.29
N TRP A 352 -0.33 25.85 -5.60
CA TRP A 352 -0.26 27.17 -6.24
C TRP A 352 -1.50 28.03 -6.01
N PHE A 353 -2.68 27.41 -5.88
CA PHE A 353 -3.88 28.15 -5.49
C PHE A 353 -3.72 28.73 -4.08
N LEU A 354 -3.24 27.91 -3.14
CA LEU A 354 -3.02 28.32 -1.74
C LEU A 354 -1.85 29.31 -1.59
N ARG A 355 -0.84 29.24 -2.47
CA ARG A 355 0.25 30.22 -2.51
C ARG A 355 -0.27 31.66 -2.60
N SER A 356 -1.29 31.90 -3.41
CA SER A 356 -1.87 33.24 -3.59
C SER A 356 -2.47 33.78 -2.29
N SER A 357 -3.18 32.93 -1.54
CA SER A 357 -3.75 33.27 -0.23
C SER A 357 -2.67 33.57 0.82
N LEU A 358 -1.51 32.94 0.72
CA LEU A 358 -0.36 33.12 1.62
C LEU A 358 0.54 34.30 1.25
N SER A 359 0.29 34.99 0.13
CA SER A 359 1.19 36.01 -0.43
C SER A 359 1.48 37.18 0.51
N HIS A 360 0.57 37.49 1.43
CA HIS A 360 0.73 38.53 2.45
C HIS A 360 1.85 38.22 3.46
N THR A 361 2.25 36.95 3.61
CA THR A 361 3.31 36.50 4.53
C THR A 361 4.72 36.53 3.91
N PHE A 362 4.80 36.66 2.59
CA PHE A 362 6.02 36.45 1.81
C PHE A 362 6.89 37.69 1.74
N ALA A 363 8.20 37.54 2.03
CA ALA A 363 9.22 38.55 1.73
C ALA A 363 9.15 38.98 0.25
N ASP A 364 9.60 40.21 -0.05
CA ASP A 364 9.54 40.76 -1.41
C ASP A 364 10.24 39.90 -2.48
N ARG A 365 11.18 39.03 -2.06
CA ARG A 365 11.89 38.08 -2.93
C ARG A 365 11.77 36.64 -2.45
N VAL A 366 10.54 36.22 -2.07
CA VAL A 366 10.29 34.84 -1.68
C VAL A 366 10.71 33.85 -2.76
N ILE A 367 11.49 32.84 -2.36
CA ILE A 367 11.82 31.69 -3.19
C ILE A 367 10.70 30.67 -3.04
N THR A 368 10.10 30.24 -4.16
CA THR A 368 9.07 29.21 -4.14
C THR A 368 9.63 27.88 -4.66
N LEU A 369 9.46 26.79 -3.91
CA LEU A 369 9.86 25.44 -4.27
C LEU A 369 8.66 24.48 -4.18
N PRO A 370 8.21 23.85 -5.28
CA PRO A 370 8.70 24.00 -6.66
C PRO A 370 8.31 25.34 -7.28
N CYS A 371 9.22 25.95 -8.04
CA CYS A 371 8.96 27.22 -8.75
C CYS A 371 8.16 27.04 -10.05
N LYS A 372 8.08 25.82 -10.57
CA LYS A 372 7.40 25.45 -11.81
C LYS A 372 6.90 24.01 -11.72
N ALA A 373 5.76 23.74 -12.33
CA ALA A 373 5.21 22.43 -12.59
C ALA A 373 4.82 22.33 -14.07
N VAL A 374 4.84 21.12 -14.61
CA VAL A 374 4.49 20.83 -16.01
C VAL A 374 3.69 19.55 -16.01
N ILE A 375 2.49 19.58 -16.58
CA ILE A 375 1.72 18.37 -16.88
C ILE A 375 2.24 17.84 -18.22
N ARG A 376 2.52 16.54 -18.26
CA ARG A 376 2.96 15.83 -19.47
C ARG A 376 2.00 14.68 -19.74
N ALA A 377 1.82 14.37 -21.01
CA ALA A 377 1.09 13.20 -21.47
C ALA A 377 1.95 12.44 -22.49
N MET A 378 1.75 11.13 -22.56
CA MET A 378 2.41 10.24 -23.51
C MET A 378 1.40 9.18 -23.92
N ALA A 379 1.27 8.94 -25.23
CA ALA A 379 0.51 7.79 -25.72
C ALA A 379 1.31 6.51 -25.41
N VAL A 380 0.61 5.50 -24.90
CA VAL A 380 1.19 4.20 -24.57
C VAL A 380 0.27 3.11 -25.08
N GLU A 381 0.87 2.01 -25.52
CA GLU A 381 0.19 0.74 -25.73
C GLU A 381 0.51 -0.11 -24.50
N PHE A 382 -0.51 -0.44 -23.71
CA PHE A 382 -0.34 -1.36 -22.58
C PHE A 382 -0.51 -2.79 -23.10
N ASP A 383 0.29 -3.72 -22.59
CA ASP A 383 0.16 -5.14 -22.95
C ASP A 383 -1.24 -5.66 -22.55
N ASP A 384 -1.65 -5.37 -21.31
CA ASP A 384 -2.88 -5.94 -20.74
C ASP A 384 -3.80 -4.95 -20.01
N LEU A 385 -3.29 -3.84 -19.48
CA LEU A 385 -4.07 -2.93 -18.62
C LEU A 385 -5.31 -2.36 -19.33
N TRP A 386 -5.29 -2.24 -20.66
CA TRP A 386 -6.44 -1.79 -21.44
C TRP A 386 -7.68 -2.70 -21.25
N LYS A 387 -7.49 -3.97 -20.90
CA LYS A 387 -8.56 -4.96 -20.72
C LYS A 387 -9.53 -4.59 -19.59
N ILE A 388 -9.12 -3.82 -18.58
CA ILE A 388 -10.00 -3.45 -17.45
C ILE A 388 -11.07 -2.41 -17.85
N HIS A 389 -10.90 -1.76 -19.01
CA HIS A 389 -11.82 -0.75 -19.52
C HIS A 389 -12.43 -1.13 -20.88
N ALA A 390 -11.94 -2.18 -21.52
CA ALA A 390 -12.45 -2.60 -22.82
C ALA A 390 -13.84 -3.25 -22.68
N PRO A 391 -14.75 -3.01 -23.64
CA PRO A 391 -16.00 -3.76 -23.69
C PRO A 391 -15.72 -5.24 -23.94
N VAL A 392 -16.47 -6.13 -23.30
CA VAL A 392 -16.31 -7.57 -23.43
C VAL A 392 -16.87 -8.07 -24.77
N ILE A 393 -18.02 -7.52 -25.19
CA ILE A 393 -18.80 -7.83 -26.39
C ILE A 393 -19.29 -9.28 -26.44
N LYS A 394 -18.38 -10.25 -26.49
CA LYS A 394 -18.68 -11.67 -26.55
C LYS A 394 -17.60 -12.48 -25.83
N THR A 395 -18.02 -13.43 -24.99
CA THR A 395 -17.12 -14.38 -24.33
C THR A 395 -17.75 -15.76 -24.30
N GLU A 396 -16.96 -16.82 -24.54
CA GLU A 396 -17.43 -18.23 -24.53
C GLU A 396 -18.73 -18.50 -25.31
N GLY A 397 -18.97 -17.75 -26.40
CA GLY A 397 -20.19 -17.88 -27.22
C GLY A 397 -21.36 -16.98 -26.81
N PHE A 398 -21.31 -16.33 -25.65
CA PHE A 398 -22.38 -15.47 -25.11
C PHE A 398 -22.17 -13.99 -25.46
N ASP A 399 -23.23 -13.32 -25.93
CA ASP A 399 -23.25 -11.88 -26.21
C ASP A 399 -23.48 -11.08 -24.91
N LEU A 400 -22.53 -10.20 -24.58
CA LEU A 400 -22.52 -9.35 -23.39
C LEU A 400 -22.64 -7.85 -23.71
N THR A 401 -23.02 -7.49 -24.94
CA THR A 401 -23.16 -6.09 -25.37
C THR A 401 -24.11 -5.27 -24.48
N SER A 402 -25.15 -5.91 -23.93
CA SER A 402 -26.06 -5.27 -22.96
C SER A 402 -25.37 -4.89 -21.66
N PHE A 403 -24.44 -5.72 -21.18
CA PHE A 403 -23.62 -5.44 -20.01
C PHE A 403 -22.63 -4.31 -20.30
N ASP A 404 -21.95 -4.33 -21.45
CA ASP A 404 -21.05 -3.24 -21.86
C ASP A 404 -21.79 -1.89 -21.90
N SER A 405 -23.02 -1.88 -22.44
CA SER A 405 -23.86 -0.68 -22.49
C SER A 405 -24.20 -0.14 -21.10
N LEU A 406 -24.45 -1.04 -20.14
CA LEU A 406 -24.69 -0.68 -18.74
C LEU A 406 -23.45 -0.06 -18.09
N ILE A 407 -22.29 -0.68 -18.28
CA ILE A 407 -21.02 -0.20 -17.74
C ILE A 407 -20.66 1.17 -18.33
N GLN A 408 -20.74 1.32 -19.65
CA GLN A 408 -20.44 2.58 -20.33
C GLN A 408 -21.34 3.72 -19.84
N LYS A 409 -22.64 3.47 -19.69
CA LYS A 409 -23.57 4.46 -19.15
C LYS A 409 -23.22 4.84 -17.70
N SER A 410 -22.86 3.87 -16.87
CA SER A 410 -22.53 4.09 -15.47
C SER A 410 -21.20 4.83 -15.28
N GLN A 411 -20.20 4.54 -16.12
CA GLN A 411 -18.93 5.27 -16.16
C GLN A 411 -19.15 6.74 -16.53
N ASN A 412 -19.92 7.02 -17.59
CA ASN A 412 -20.21 8.39 -18.01
C ASN A 412 -20.86 9.23 -16.89
N ILE A 413 -21.81 8.65 -16.14
CA ILE A 413 -22.46 9.34 -15.01
C ILE A 413 -21.44 9.62 -13.90
N SER A 414 -20.65 8.60 -13.53
CA SER A 414 -19.64 8.70 -12.47
C SER A 414 -18.55 9.73 -12.80
N ASP A 415 -18.10 9.77 -14.06
CA ASP A 415 -17.04 10.66 -14.51
C ASP A 415 -17.52 12.12 -14.69
N GLU A 416 -18.77 12.33 -15.12
CA GLU A 416 -19.38 13.66 -15.12
C GLU A 416 -19.47 14.27 -13.71
N LEU A 417 -19.80 13.45 -12.70
CA LEU A 417 -19.84 13.88 -11.29
C LEU A 417 -18.45 14.19 -10.73
N ARG A 418 -17.42 13.43 -11.12
CA ARG A 418 -16.02 13.72 -10.75
C ARG A 418 -15.53 15.05 -11.34
N ASN A 419 -15.99 15.43 -12.52
CA ASN A 419 -15.66 16.72 -13.15
C ASN A 419 -16.45 17.90 -12.56
N CYS A 420 -17.69 17.70 -12.09
CA CYS A 420 -18.50 18.76 -11.47
C CYS A 420 -18.04 19.18 -10.06
N GLY A 421 -17.21 18.37 -9.39
CA GLY A 421 -16.61 18.72 -8.10
C GLY A 421 -15.57 19.85 -8.15
N LEU A 422 -15.16 20.27 -9.36
CA LEU A 422 -14.23 21.39 -9.60
C LEU A 422 -14.94 22.73 -9.88
N SER A 423 -16.28 22.76 -9.88
CA SER A 423 -17.06 23.95 -10.23
C SER A 423 -18.01 24.45 -9.13
N LYS A 424 -17.64 24.32 -7.86
CA LYS A 424 -18.31 25.03 -6.76
C LYS A 424 -17.32 25.72 -5.84
#